data_AF-A0A954VWV5-F1
#
_entry.id   AF-A0A954VWV5-F1
#
_cell.length_a   1.000
_cell.length_b   1.000
_cell.length_c   1.000
_cell.angle_alpha   90.00
_cell.angle_beta   90.00
_cell.angle_gamma   90.00
#
_symmetry.space_group_name_H-M   'P 1'
#
loop_
_entity.id
_entity.type
_entity.pdbx_description
1 polymer ?
#
loop_
_entity_poly.entity_id
_entity_poly.type
_entity_poly.pdbx_seq_one_letter_code
_entity_poly.pdbx_strand_id
1 'polypeptide(L)'
;KPGAQEFIAAVCDAFYAVNQELEGDNSDEVLVALGAKFSKLELADMKTVVQQTQFYKTAAEGKALLNSDEFKTTMDTVKEFCESHDLVKGATIGFGSDAGEVNLKFDSSYLP
;
A
#
# COMPACT_ATOMS: atom_id res chain seq x y z
N LYS A 1 4.22 -16.29 -12.58
CA LYS A 1 5.45 -17.13 -12.52
C LYS A 1 5.20 -18.29 -11.57
N PRO A 2 5.87 -19.45 -11.71
CA PRO A 2 5.84 -20.48 -10.67
C PRO A 2 6.21 -19.88 -9.30
N GLY A 3 5.49 -20.23 -8.23
CA GLY A 3 5.72 -19.70 -6.88
C GLY A 3 5.15 -18.30 -6.60
N ALA A 4 4.47 -17.68 -7.57
CA ALA A 4 3.99 -16.31 -7.41
C ALA A 4 2.86 -16.18 -6.38
N GLN A 5 1.95 -17.17 -6.30
CA GLN A 5 0.83 -17.12 -5.36
C GLN A 5 1.33 -17.26 -3.92
N GLU A 6 2.25 -18.19 -3.68
CA GLU A 6 2.87 -18.41 -2.37
C GLU A 6 3.68 -17.19 -1.93
N PHE A 7 4.39 -16.55 -2.86
CA PHE A 7 5.10 -15.32 -2.59
C PHE A 7 4.16 -14.16 -2.22
N ILE A 8 3.08 -13.96 -2.99
CA ILE A 8 2.09 -12.92 -2.71
C ILE A 8 1.44 -13.16 -1.35
N ALA A 9 1.05 -14.40 -1.05
CA ALA A 9 0.50 -14.77 0.25
C ALA A 9 1.48 -14.44 1.38
N ALA A 10 2.75 -14.83 1.25
CA ALA A 10 3.77 -14.54 2.27
C ALA A 10 3.97 -13.02 2.50
N VAL A 11 3.93 -12.22 1.43
CA VAL A 11 4.02 -10.75 1.54
C VAL A 11 2.79 -10.17 2.25
N CYS A 12 1.59 -10.62 1.87
CA CYS A 12 0.35 -10.19 2.53
C CYS A 12 0.32 -10.59 4.00
N ASP A 13 0.67 -11.84 4.33
CA ASP A 13 0.71 -12.35 5.70
C ASP A 13 1.68 -11.53 6.55
N ALA A 14 2.89 -11.26 6.04
CA ALA A 14 3.85 -10.42 6.74
C ALA A 14 3.34 -8.99 6.95
N PHE A 15 2.69 -8.40 5.95
CA PHE A 15 2.13 -7.05 6.05
C PHE A 15 1.01 -6.99 7.11
N TYR A 16 0.07 -7.95 7.11
CA TYR A 16 -1.03 -7.95 8.08
C TYR A 16 -0.58 -8.34 9.49
N ALA A 17 0.44 -9.19 9.64
CA ALA A 17 1.05 -9.47 10.94
C ALA A 17 1.67 -8.21 11.55
N VAL A 18 2.37 -7.39 10.76
CA VAL A 18 2.90 -6.09 11.23
C VAL A 18 1.78 -5.16 11.67
N ASN A 19 0.67 -5.11 10.93
CA ASN A 19 -0.49 -4.31 11.31
C ASN A 19 -1.08 -4.75 12.66
N GLN A 20 -1.17 -6.05 12.92
CA GLN A 20 -1.66 -6.57 14.19
C GLN A 20 -0.76 -6.16 15.36
N GLU A 21 0.56 -6.23 15.20
CA GLU A 21 1.53 -5.78 16.21
C GLU A 21 1.45 -4.26 16.45
N LEU A 22 1.21 -3.47 15.41
CA LEU A 22 1.03 -2.02 15.52
C LEU A 22 -0.24 -1.63 16.30
N GLU A 23 -1.22 -2.53 16.42
CA GLU A 23 -2.46 -2.31 17.18
C GLU A 23 -2.49 -3.04 18.52
N GLY A 24 -1.53 -3.92 18.76
CA GLY A 24 -1.44 -4.73 19.97
C GLY A 24 -1.01 -3.95 21.20
N ASP A 25 -1.02 -4.63 22.34
CA ASP A 25 -0.63 -4.05 23.64
C ASP A 25 0.83 -3.55 23.65
N ASN A 26 1.67 -4.09 22.77
CA ASN A 26 3.08 -3.73 22.58
C ASN A 26 3.33 -2.69 21.48
N SER A 27 2.28 -2.02 20.96
CA SER A 27 2.36 -1.05 19.85
C SER A 27 3.48 -0.02 20.00
N ASP A 28 3.66 0.57 21.19
CA ASP A 28 4.70 1.58 21.42
C ASP A 28 6.12 1.00 21.26
N GLU A 29 6.36 -0.23 21.71
CA GLU A 29 7.64 -0.91 21.55
C GLU A 29 7.92 -1.23 20.06
N VAL A 30 6.88 -1.66 19.34
CA VAL A 30 6.94 -1.93 17.90
C VAL A 30 7.26 -0.65 17.13
N LEU A 31 6.61 0.47 17.47
CA LEU A 31 6.86 1.78 16.86
C LEU A 31 8.29 2.28 17.11
N VAL A 32 8.81 2.14 18.33
CA VAL A 32 10.21 2.47 18.64
C VAL A 32 11.17 1.62 17.82
N ALA A 33 10.93 0.30 17.74
CA ALA A 33 11.78 -0.61 16.97
C ALA A 33 11.77 -0.29 15.47
N LEU A 34 10.60 0.07 14.91
CA LEU A 34 10.46 0.49 13.52
C LEU A 34 11.15 1.85 13.29
N GLY A 35 10.93 2.83 14.16
CA GLY A 35 11.56 4.15 14.07
C GLY A 35 13.08 4.05 14.06
N ALA A 36 13.66 3.25 14.96
CA ALA A 36 15.10 3.02 15.03
C ALA A 36 15.68 2.43 13.74
N LYS A 37 14.93 1.58 13.03
CA LYS A 37 15.40 0.89 11.82
C LYS A 37 15.29 1.74 10.54
N PHE A 38 14.24 2.55 10.40
CA PHE A 38 13.90 3.16 9.11
C PHE A 38 14.07 4.68 9.06
N SER A 39 13.96 5.37 10.19
CA SER A 39 13.78 6.83 10.19
C SER A 39 14.51 7.56 11.32
N LYS A 40 15.08 6.83 12.29
CA LYS A 40 15.64 7.36 13.56
C LYS A 40 14.65 8.29 14.27
N LEU A 41 13.36 8.02 14.12
CA LEU A 41 12.30 8.80 14.74
C LEU A 41 12.01 8.28 16.14
N GLU A 42 11.69 9.22 17.02
CA GLU A 42 11.21 8.92 18.36
C GLU A 42 9.73 8.50 18.32
N LEU A 43 9.25 7.91 19.42
CA LEU A 43 7.90 7.34 19.50
C LEU A 43 6.78 8.32 19.09
N ALA A 44 6.87 9.58 19.52
CA ALA A 44 5.85 10.59 19.20
C ALA A 44 5.72 10.84 17.70
N ASP A 45 6.85 10.90 16.99
CA ASP A 45 6.88 11.09 15.54
C ASP A 45 6.38 9.83 14.83
N MET A 46 6.78 8.64 15.32
CA MET A 46 6.30 7.37 14.78
C MET A 46 4.78 7.20 14.91
N LYS A 47 4.18 7.63 16.03
CA LYS A 47 2.71 7.66 16.19
C LYS A 47 2.05 8.54 15.14
N THR A 48 2.65 9.68 14.83
CA THR A 48 2.15 10.58 13.77
C THR A 48 2.26 9.93 12.39
N VAL A 49 3.39 9.30 12.08
CA VAL A 49 3.63 8.62 10.81
C VAL A 49 2.58 7.54 10.54
N VAL A 50 2.30 6.66 11.51
CA VAL A 50 1.34 5.56 11.29
C VAL A 50 -0.10 6.04 11.15
N GLN A 51 -0.45 7.19 11.75
CA GLN A 51 -1.75 7.83 11.53
C GLN A 51 -1.87 8.43 10.12
N GLN A 52 -0.82 9.08 9.63
CA GLN A 52 -0.82 9.73 8.31
C GLN A 52 -0.70 8.74 7.15
N THR A 53 0.07 7.68 7.33
CA THR A 53 0.37 6.69 6.27
C THR A 53 -0.82 5.77 5.99
N GLN A 54 -1.81 5.70 6.89
CA GLN A 54 -2.98 4.81 6.81
C GLN A 54 -2.63 3.40 6.36
N PHE A 55 -2.15 2.58 7.29
CA PHE A 55 -1.96 1.17 7.00
C PHE A 55 -3.32 0.45 6.97
N TYR A 56 -3.78 0.05 5.78
CA TYR A 56 -5.02 -0.74 5.63
C TYR A 56 -4.85 -2.09 6.30
N LYS A 57 -5.57 -2.30 7.41
CA LYS A 57 -5.30 -3.34 8.41
C LYS A 57 -5.75 -4.71 7.94
N THR A 58 -6.63 -4.74 6.95
CA THR A 58 -7.19 -5.98 6.39
C THR A 58 -7.19 -5.99 4.87
N ALA A 59 -7.23 -7.20 4.30
CA ALA A 59 -7.40 -7.37 2.85
C ALA A 59 -8.72 -6.81 2.35
N ALA A 60 -9.78 -6.86 3.15
CA ALA A 60 -11.07 -6.26 2.81
C ALA A 60 -10.97 -4.73 2.64
N GLU A 61 -10.29 -4.04 3.56
CA GLU A 61 -10.07 -2.59 3.47
C GLU A 61 -9.19 -2.24 2.26
N GLY A 62 -8.11 -3.00 2.01
CA GLY A 62 -7.27 -2.79 0.83
C GLY A 62 -8.04 -3.02 -0.48
N LYS A 63 -8.89 -4.06 -0.54
CA LYS A 63 -9.80 -4.30 -1.68
C LYS A 63 -10.79 -3.16 -1.85
N ALA A 64 -11.36 -2.63 -0.76
CA ALA A 64 -12.30 -1.52 -0.83
C ALA A 64 -11.63 -0.26 -1.40
N LEU A 65 -10.41 0.06 -0.98
CA LEU A 65 -9.64 1.19 -1.53
C LEU A 65 -9.39 1.02 -3.02
N LEU A 66 -8.78 -0.09 -3.43
CA LEU A 66 -8.37 -0.30 -4.83
C LEU A 66 -9.56 -0.29 -5.81
N ASN A 67 -10.75 -0.64 -5.32
CA ASN A 67 -11.98 -0.63 -6.12
C ASN A 67 -12.77 0.69 -6.03
N SER A 68 -12.40 1.59 -5.12
CA SER A 68 -13.08 2.87 -4.92
C SER A 68 -12.87 3.83 -6.10
N ASP A 69 -13.89 4.63 -6.39
CA ASP A 69 -13.80 5.65 -7.45
C ASP A 69 -12.92 6.83 -7.03
N GLU A 70 -12.82 7.09 -5.73
CA GLU A 70 -11.89 8.08 -5.16
C GLU A 70 -10.43 7.71 -5.45
N PHE A 71 -10.06 6.44 -5.24
CA PHE A 71 -8.72 5.97 -5.57
C PHE A 71 -8.41 6.08 -7.07
N LYS A 72 -9.36 5.69 -7.93
CA LYS A 72 -9.19 5.84 -9.40
C LYS A 72 -8.96 7.29 -9.79
N THR A 73 -9.79 8.20 -9.28
CA THR A 73 -9.67 9.65 -9.52
C THR A 73 -8.33 10.20 -9.01
N THR A 74 -7.87 9.73 -7.85
CA THR A 74 -6.58 10.10 -7.29
C THR A 74 -5.44 9.66 -8.21
N MET A 75 -5.51 8.44 -8.75
CA MET A 75 -4.48 7.92 -9.64
C MET A 75 -4.45 8.62 -10.99
N ASP A 76 -5.60 9.05 -11.51
CA ASP A 76 -5.65 9.91 -12.70
C ASP A 76 -4.95 11.25 -12.43
N THR A 77 -5.20 11.86 -11.26
CA THR A 77 -4.51 13.09 -10.84
C THR A 77 -3.00 12.90 -10.75
N VAL A 78 -2.54 11.78 -10.17
CA VAL A 78 -1.12 11.44 -10.08
C VAL A 78 -0.50 11.24 -11.46
N LYS A 79 -1.21 10.57 -12.37
CA LYS A 79 -0.76 10.40 -13.75
C LYS A 79 -0.58 11.76 -14.43
N GLU A 80 -1.58 12.62 -14.38
CA GLU A 80 -1.54 13.96 -14.98
C GLU A 80 -0.40 14.80 -14.40
N PHE A 81 -0.19 14.73 -13.09
CA PHE A 81 0.95 15.37 -12.43
C PHE A 81 2.28 14.83 -12.97
N CYS A 82 2.46 13.51 -13.03
CA CYS A 82 3.71 12.93 -13.52
C CYS A 82 3.98 13.23 -15.00
N GLU A 83 2.94 13.30 -15.83
CA GLU A 83 3.07 13.66 -17.25
C GLU A 83 3.36 15.15 -17.45
N SER A 84 2.67 16.04 -16.73
CA SER A 84 2.90 17.49 -16.82
C SER A 84 4.28 17.95 -16.33
N HIS A 85 4.93 17.14 -15.49
CA HIS A 85 6.28 17.38 -14.98
C HIS A 85 7.36 16.56 -15.70
N ASP A 86 7.05 15.94 -16.84
CA ASP A 86 7.98 15.12 -17.64
C ASP A 86 8.64 13.95 -16.85
N LEU A 87 8.00 13.47 -15.78
CA LEU A 87 8.49 12.34 -14.97
C LEU A 87 8.26 10.99 -15.67
N VAL A 88 7.16 10.88 -16.41
CA VAL A 88 6.77 9.71 -17.21
C VAL A 88 6.17 10.16 -18.54
N LYS A 89 6.19 9.29 -19.56
CA LYS A 89 5.60 9.58 -20.88
C LYS A 89 4.61 8.50 -21.26
N GLY A 90 3.36 8.91 -21.55
CA GLY A 90 2.32 8.03 -22.05
C GLY A 90 1.93 6.93 -21.06
N ALA A 91 1.84 7.27 -19.78
CA ALA A 91 1.55 6.29 -18.74
C ALA A 91 0.12 5.77 -18.89
N THR A 92 -0.04 4.45 -18.91
CA THR A 92 -1.36 3.81 -18.92
C THR A 92 -1.60 3.12 -17.58
N ILE A 93 -2.75 3.43 -16.98
CA ILE A 93 -3.19 2.86 -15.70
C ILE A 93 -4.45 2.04 -15.96
N GLY A 94 -4.52 0.85 -15.39
CA GLY A 94 -5.68 -0.02 -15.44
C GLY A 94 -6.10 -0.51 -14.06
N PHE A 95 -7.39 -0.77 -13.89
CA PHE A 95 -7.97 -1.21 -12.62
C PHE A 95 -8.70 -2.55 -12.78
N GLY A 96 -8.53 -3.44 -11.81
CA GLY A 96 -9.15 -4.77 -11.78
C GLY A 96 -8.47 -5.81 -12.67
N SER A 97 -8.88 -7.08 -12.55
CA SER A 97 -8.29 -8.22 -13.27
C SER A 97 -8.42 -8.12 -14.79
N ASP A 98 -9.42 -7.39 -15.27
CA ASP A 98 -9.76 -7.32 -16.69
C ASP A 98 -9.14 -6.10 -17.38
N ALA A 99 -8.36 -5.29 -16.64
CA ALA A 99 -7.54 -4.26 -17.25
C ALA A 99 -6.57 -4.91 -18.25
N GLY A 100 -6.63 -4.42 -19.50
CA GLY A 100 -5.80 -4.88 -20.61
C GLY A 100 -4.31 -4.56 -20.41
N GLU A 101 -3.57 -4.51 -21.51
CA GLU A 101 -2.14 -4.21 -21.45
C GLU A 101 -1.91 -2.73 -21.11
N VAL A 102 -1.45 -2.49 -19.88
CA VAL A 102 -1.16 -1.16 -19.32
C VAL A 102 0.18 -1.16 -18.61
N ASN A 103 0.79 0.01 -18.41
CA ASN A 103 2.08 0.13 -17.72
C ASN A 103 1.97 -0.15 -16.22
N LEU A 104 0.85 0.25 -15.61
CA LEU A 104 0.57 0.04 -14.19
C LEU A 104 -0.85 -0.49 -14.01
N LYS A 105 -0.98 -1.63 -13.35
CA LYS A 105 -2.26 -2.27 -13.09
C LYS A 105 -2.52 -2.38 -11.59
N PHE A 106 -3.61 -1.77 -11.14
CA PHE A 106 -4.11 -1.91 -9.77
C PHE A 106 -5.16 -3.02 -9.74
N ASP A 107 -4.77 -4.21 -9.26
CA ASP A 107 -5.61 -5.39 -9.27
C ASP A 107 -5.76 -5.95 -7.86
N SER A 108 -6.96 -5.79 -7.30
CA SER A 108 -7.27 -6.26 -5.95
C SER A 108 -7.45 -7.78 -5.84
N SER A 109 -7.46 -8.51 -6.96
CA SER A 109 -7.60 -9.98 -6.95
C SER A 109 -6.39 -10.70 -6.36
N TYR A 110 -5.24 -10.02 -6.25
CA TYR A 110 -4.05 -10.54 -5.59
C TYR A 110 -4.08 -10.39 -4.07
N LEU A 111 -5.01 -9.60 -3.52
CA LEU A 111 -5.20 -9.53 -2.07
C LEU A 111 -6.00 -10.76 -1.61
N PRO A 112 -5.61 -11.41 -0.50
CA PRO A 112 -6.28 -12.61 0.02
C PRO A 112 -7.75 -12.36 0.38
#